data_AF-A0A835VB28-F1
#
_entry.id   AF-A0A835VB28-F1
#
_cell.length_a   1.000
_cell.length_b   1.000
_cell.length_c   1.000
_cell.angle_alpha   90.00
_cell.angle_beta   90.00
_cell.angle_gamma   90.00
#
_symmetry.space_group_name_H-M   'P 1'
#
loop_
_entity.id
_entity.type
_entity.pdbx_description
1 polymer ?
#
loop_
_entity_poly.entity_id
_entity_poly.type
_entity_poly.pdbx_seq_one_letter_code
_entity_poly.pdbx_strand_id
1 'polypeptide(L)'
;MAAVGGGEGEARCRISDASSIEQLFECREVPTWGEQLTARAFVVSLVLGFFLSFIVMKLNLTTGIIPSFNVSAGLLGFFFVKTWTKILDKSGFLKQPFTRQENTVIQTCVVACSGIAFSGGFGSYILGMSKNVSTDFGEEDNELNTKDPQIGWMIAFLFTVSFIGLFSVVPLRKIMILSYKLTYPSGTATAHLINSFHTSQGALLAKRQVSFLFKSLGGSFLWSFFQWFYTGGSDCGFGSFPTFGLEAYKNRFYFDFSTTYIGVGMICPYMINVSLLLGSVISWGILWPYISTKKGVWYDSKLHDSSLQGLNGYKVFISIAMILGDGLFHFLAVLSRCSYDVYTKCSPSRDVSPFTDQPLYESTVTSFDDRRRAKVYRGIAALGVHGFSTLPRNCLSFCFAFFLAAMAINGIREVARHKKWRFHSYVPSAMGMAVPFYLGSYFTIDMCVGSLILLLWEKRDKRQADAFAPAVAAGLICGDGIWSLPASLLAIAKVKPPICMKFLSWSDNFKLEALISHPSASF
;
A
#
# COMPACT_ATOMS: atom_id res chain seq x y z
N MET A 1 -52.90 -6.31 -41.06
CA MET A 1 -51.93 -5.43 -41.75
C MET A 1 -51.27 -4.53 -40.71
N ALA A 2 -50.00 -4.76 -40.38
CA ALA A 2 -49.14 -3.87 -39.60
C ALA A 2 -47.70 -4.43 -39.62
N ALA A 3 -46.90 -4.08 -40.63
CA ALA A 3 -45.55 -4.63 -40.82
C ALA A 3 -44.62 -3.59 -41.47
N VAL A 4 -44.09 -2.66 -40.65
CA VAL A 4 -43.10 -1.65 -41.03
C VAL A 4 -42.19 -1.37 -39.81
N GLY A 5 -40.91 -1.11 -40.02
CA GLY A 5 -40.05 -0.38 -39.05
C GLY A 5 -38.78 -1.08 -38.54
N GLY A 6 -38.65 -2.40 -38.66
CA GLY A 6 -37.56 -3.16 -38.01
C GLY A 6 -36.25 -3.35 -38.81
N GLY A 7 -35.99 -2.57 -39.87
CA GLY A 7 -35.00 -2.95 -40.89
C GLY A 7 -33.71 -2.12 -41.03
N GLU A 8 -33.74 -0.81 -40.78
CA GLU A 8 -32.73 0.09 -41.36
C GLU A 8 -31.62 0.57 -40.38
N GLY A 9 -31.81 0.36 -39.07
CA GLY A 9 -30.84 0.79 -38.05
C GLY A 9 -29.59 -0.10 -37.95
N GLU A 10 -29.75 -1.43 -37.97
CA GLU A 10 -28.65 -2.36 -37.70
C GLU A 10 -27.69 -2.56 -38.88
N ALA A 11 -28.16 -2.35 -40.12
CA ALA A 11 -27.45 -2.74 -41.33
C ALA A 11 -26.17 -1.91 -41.65
N ARG A 12 -25.96 -0.77 -40.97
CA ARG A 12 -24.89 0.19 -41.33
C ARG A 12 -23.54 -0.07 -40.65
N CYS A 13 -23.47 -0.93 -39.63
CA CYS A 13 -22.24 -1.20 -38.88
C CYS A 13 -21.37 -2.27 -39.56
N ARG A 14 -20.90 -2.01 -40.79
CA ARG A 14 -19.80 -2.81 -41.38
C ARG A 14 -18.47 -2.35 -40.80
N ILE A 15 -17.65 -3.32 -40.41
CA ILE A 15 -16.33 -3.12 -39.81
C ILE A 15 -15.40 -2.44 -40.83
N SER A 16 -15.13 -1.15 -40.63
CA SER A 16 -13.84 -0.55 -40.97
C SER A 16 -12.94 -0.56 -39.72
N ASP A 17 -11.63 -0.41 -39.89
CA ASP A 17 -10.66 -0.57 -38.81
C ASP A 17 -10.89 0.41 -37.65
N ALA A 18 -11.41 -0.12 -36.54
CA ALA A 18 -11.78 0.65 -35.37
C ALA A 18 -10.53 1.19 -34.63
N SER A 19 -10.15 2.42 -34.95
CA SER A 19 -8.96 3.09 -34.40
C SER A 19 -9.08 3.46 -32.92
N SER A 20 -10.28 3.42 -32.34
CA SER A 20 -10.51 3.61 -30.91
C SER A 20 -11.55 2.65 -30.33
N ILE A 21 -11.39 2.33 -29.03
CA ILE A 21 -12.30 1.41 -28.31
C ILE A 21 -13.69 2.03 -28.12
N GLU A 22 -13.84 3.36 -28.09
CA GLU A 22 -15.14 3.99 -27.88
C GLU A 22 -16.03 3.99 -29.14
N GLN A 23 -15.45 4.04 -30.35
CA GLN A 23 -16.20 3.89 -31.60
C GLN A 23 -16.92 2.53 -31.69
N LEU A 24 -16.36 1.47 -31.09
CA LEU A 24 -17.01 0.15 -30.97
C LEU A 24 -18.27 0.16 -30.07
N PHE A 25 -18.52 1.24 -29.34
CA PHE A 25 -19.65 1.40 -28.42
C PHE A 25 -20.46 2.68 -28.64
N GLU A 26 -20.13 3.48 -29.66
CA GLU A 26 -20.77 4.78 -29.96
C GLU A 26 -22.26 4.63 -30.27
N CYS A 27 -22.66 3.51 -30.88
CA CYS A 27 -24.06 3.16 -31.14
C CYS A 27 -24.79 2.47 -29.96
N ARG A 28 -24.21 2.43 -28.75
CA ARG A 28 -24.89 1.89 -27.55
C ARG A 28 -25.32 3.00 -26.61
N GLU A 29 -26.64 3.11 -26.40
CA GLU A 29 -27.20 3.99 -25.39
C GLU A 29 -26.63 3.69 -24.00
N VAL A 30 -26.40 4.77 -23.23
CA VAL A 30 -25.95 4.68 -21.84
C VAL A 30 -27.17 4.51 -20.94
N PRO A 31 -27.31 3.41 -20.19
CA PRO A 31 -28.45 3.19 -19.31
C PRO A 31 -28.55 4.28 -18.24
N THR A 32 -29.74 4.57 -17.75
CA THR A 32 -29.96 5.61 -16.74
C THR A 32 -29.26 5.26 -15.41
N TRP A 33 -29.04 6.27 -14.56
CA TRP A 33 -28.27 6.09 -13.32
C TRP A 33 -28.85 4.99 -12.40
N GLY A 34 -30.18 4.83 -12.36
CA GLY A 34 -30.84 3.77 -11.57
C GLY A 34 -30.60 2.37 -12.14
N GLU A 35 -30.54 2.23 -13.46
CA GLU A 35 -30.31 0.95 -14.15
C GLU A 35 -28.84 0.47 -14.07
N GLN A 36 -27.91 1.40 -13.76
CA GLN A 36 -26.51 1.09 -13.47
C GLN A 36 -26.32 0.51 -12.05
N LEU A 37 -27.23 0.82 -11.12
CA LEU A 37 -27.18 0.44 -9.70
C LEU A 37 -27.87 -0.91 -9.44
N THR A 38 -27.33 -1.98 -10.03
CA THR A 38 -27.94 -3.31 -9.93
C THR A 38 -27.70 -3.95 -8.55
N ALA A 39 -28.68 -4.75 -8.08
CA ALA A 39 -28.52 -5.51 -6.83
C ALA A 39 -27.33 -6.50 -6.88
N ARG A 40 -27.05 -7.11 -8.04
CA ARG A 40 -25.89 -8.00 -8.23
C ARG A 40 -24.56 -7.23 -8.13
N ALA A 41 -24.50 -5.98 -8.59
CA ALA A 41 -23.33 -5.13 -8.42
C ALA A 41 -23.06 -4.84 -6.94
N PHE A 42 -24.07 -4.49 -6.16
CA PHE A 42 -23.91 -4.29 -4.71
C PHE A 42 -23.48 -5.57 -3.98
N VAL A 43 -24.08 -6.73 -4.28
CA VAL A 43 -23.69 -8.01 -3.66
C VAL A 43 -22.23 -8.37 -3.99
N VAL A 44 -21.81 -8.27 -5.25
CA VAL A 44 -20.41 -8.49 -5.65
C VAL A 44 -19.47 -7.48 -4.99
N SER A 45 -19.89 -6.22 -4.85
CA SER A 45 -19.12 -5.16 -4.19
C SER A 45 -18.94 -5.40 -2.69
N LEU A 46 -19.97 -5.90 -1.99
CA LEU A 46 -19.88 -6.23 -0.57
C LEU A 46 -18.92 -7.40 -0.33
N VAL A 47 -18.99 -8.46 -1.14
CA VAL A 47 -18.09 -9.63 -1.03
C VAL A 47 -16.64 -9.23 -1.35
N LEU A 48 -16.40 -8.54 -2.48
CA LEU A 48 -15.06 -8.08 -2.84
C LEU A 48 -14.52 -7.03 -1.88
N GLY A 49 -15.37 -6.10 -1.42
CA GLY A 49 -15.04 -5.07 -0.46
C GLY A 49 -14.65 -5.64 0.90
N PHE A 50 -15.33 -6.69 1.38
CA PHE A 50 -14.96 -7.42 2.60
C PHE A 50 -13.55 -8.01 2.49
N PHE A 51 -13.28 -8.85 1.48
CA PHE A 51 -11.97 -9.49 1.33
C PHE A 51 -10.84 -8.47 1.09
N LEU A 52 -11.06 -7.49 0.23
CA LEU A 52 -10.05 -6.46 -0.02
C LEU A 52 -9.84 -5.55 1.18
N SER A 53 -10.87 -5.26 2.00
CA SER A 53 -10.67 -4.52 3.26
C SER A 53 -9.83 -5.30 4.27
N PHE A 54 -9.88 -6.64 4.32
CA PHE A 54 -8.96 -7.44 5.13
C PHE A 54 -7.51 -7.39 4.60
N ILE A 55 -7.31 -7.51 3.29
CA ILE A 55 -5.98 -7.42 2.65
C ILE A 55 -5.38 -6.02 2.87
N VAL A 56 -6.19 -4.99 2.65
CA VAL A 56 -5.86 -3.59 2.88
C VAL A 56 -5.53 -3.35 4.34
N MET A 57 -6.37 -3.83 5.27
CA MET A 57 -6.09 -3.75 6.69
C MET A 57 -4.74 -4.39 7.01
N LYS A 58 -4.47 -5.62 6.55
CA LYS A 58 -3.18 -6.32 6.75
C LYS A 58 -1.99 -5.47 6.27
N LEU A 59 -2.04 -4.96 5.04
CA LEU A 59 -0.99 -4.08 4.49
C LEU A 59 -0.83 -2.81 5.32
N ASN A 60 -1.95 -2.27 5.82
CA ASN A 60 -1.96 -1.12 6.69
C ASN A 60 -1.27 -1.39 8.03
N LEU A 61 -1.37 -2.62 8.54
CA LEU A 61 -0.67 -3.06 9.74
C LEU A 61 0.81 -3.19 9.44
N THR A 62 1.16 -4.03 8.45
CA THR A 62 2.54 -4.48 8.26
C THR A 62 3.41 -3.40 7.62
N THR A 63 2.95 -2.74 6.56
CA THR A 63 3.78 -1.93 5.66
C THR A 63 3.49 -0.43 5.74
N GLY A 64 2.23 -0.04 6.01
CA GLY A 64 1.76 1.34 5.86
C GLY A 64 1.64 1.84 4.40
N ILE A 65 2.00 1.01 3.43
CA ILE A 65 2.03 1.30 1.99
C ILE A 65 1.07 0.36 1.27
N ILE A 66 0.02 0.94 0.66
CA ILE A 66 -1.03 0.19 -0.02
C ILE A 66 -1.04 0.51 -1.53
N PRO A 67 -0.92 -0.48 -2.42
CA PRO A 67 -1.01 -0.28 -3.85
C PRO A 67 -2.45 -0.01 -4.29
N SER A 68 -2.63 0.69 -5.41
CA SER A 68 -3.97 0.98 -5.93
C SER A 68 -4.69 -0.30 -6.40
N PHE A 69 -5.75 -0.68 -5.67
CA PHE A 69 -6.58 -1.84 -6.01
C PHE A 69 -7.58 -1.58 -7.15
N ASN A 70 -7.58 -0.40 -7.80
CA ASN A 70 -8.51 -0.04 -8.88
C ASN A 70 -8.56 -1.09 -10.01
N VAL A 71 -7.39 -1.54 -10.46
CA VAL A 71 -7.22 -2.57 -11.50
C VAL A 71 -7.79 -3.91 -11.04
N SER A 72 -7.44 -4.33 -9.83
CA SER A 72 -7.90 -5.60 -9.23
C SER A 72 -9.42 -5.61 -9.03
N ALA A 73 -9.99 -4.53 -8.52
CA ALA A 73 -11.42 -4.39 -8.31
C ALA A 73 -12.21 -4.42 -9.64
N GLY A 74 -11.75 -3.70 -10.66
CA GLY A 74 -12.38 -3.72 -12.00
C GLY A 74 -12.26 -5.07 -12.73
N LEU A 75 -11.16 -5.81 -12.54
CA LEU A 75 -10.95 -7.13 -13.12
C LEU A 75 -11.78 -8.22 -12.40
N LEU A 76 -11.78 -8.19 -11.07
CA LEU A 76 -12.54 -9.15 -10.25
C LEU A 76 -14.05 -8.88 -10.35
N GLY A 77 -14.50 -7.62 -10.34
CA GLY A 77 -15.90 -7.26 -10.56
C GLY A 77 -16.44 -7.82 -11.88
N PHE A 78 -15.67 -7.64 -12.96
CA PHE A 78 -15.99 -8.19 -14.28
C PHE A 78 -16.10 -9.71 -14.25
N PHE A 79 -15.17 -10.41 -13.58
CA PHE A 79 -15.21 -11.86 -13.47
C PHE A 79 -16.38 -12.37 -12.64
N PHE A 80 -16.63 -11.81 -11.47
CA PHE A 80 -17.70 -12.24 -10.58
C PHE A 80 -19.08 -11.98 -11.18
N VAL A 81 -19.35 -10.80 -11.76
CA VAL A 81 -20.64 -10.55 -12.45
C VAL A 81 -20.79 -11.43 -13.68
N LYS A 82 -19.75 -11.59 -14.52
CA LYS A 82 -19.82 -12.46 -15.70
C LYS A 82 -19.91 -13.96 -15.37
N THR A 83 -19.65 -14.33 -14.12
CA THR A 83 -19.91 -15.68 -13.58
C THR A 83 -21.34 -15.77 -13.06
N TRP A 84 -21.80 -14.76 -12.32
CA TRP A 84 -23.18 -14.62 -11.83
C TRP A 84 -24.20 -14.62 -12.98
N THR A 85 -23.98 -13.86 -14.06
CA THR A 85 -24.88 -13.87 -15.23
C THR A 85 -24.96 -15.25 -15.86
N LYS A 86 -23.84 -15.95 -16.02
CA LYS A 86 -23.82 -17.33 -16.56
C LYS A 86 -24.54 -18.36 -15.70
N ILE A 87 -24.65 -18.11 -14.40
CA ILE A 87 -25.46 -18.94 -13.50
C ILE A 87 -26.93 -18.60 -13.70
N LEU A 88 -27.30 -17.31 -13.76
CA LEU A 88 -28.67 -16.88 -14.08
C LEU A 88 -29.15 -17.32 -15.48
N ASP A 89 -28.27 -17.31 -16.48
CA ASP A 89 -28.51 -17.82 -17.84
C ASP A 89 -28.92 -19.30 -17.78
N LYS A 90 -28.15 -20.13 -17.07
CA LYS A 90 -28.45 -21.55 -16.85
C LYS A 90 -29.72 -21.79 -16.04
N SER A 91 -30.11 -20.86 -15.17
CA SER A 91 -31.35 -20.90 -14.40
C SER A 91 -32.54 -20.26 -15.12
N GLY A 92 -32.38 -19.71 -16.33
CA GLY A 92 -33.45 -19.06 -17.10
C GLY A 92 -33.91 -17.69 -16.58
N PHE A 93 -33.20 -17.08 -15.64
CA PHE A 93 -33.61 -15.83 -14.95
C PHE A 93 -32.79 -14.59 -15.32
N LEU A 94 -32.20 -14.52 -16.53
CA LEU A 94 -31.44 -13.35 -16.95
C LEU A 94 -32.35 -12.17 -17.36
N LYS A 95 -32.56 -11.22 -16.43
CA LYS A 95 -33.36 -9.99 -16.69
C LYS A 95 -32.61 -8.81 -17.33
N GLN A 96 -31.26 -8.77 -17.29
CA GLN A 96 -30.50 -7.59 -17.71
C GLN A 96 -29.07 -7.97 -18.14
N PRO A 97 -28.52 -7.48 -19.28
CA PRO A 97 -27.13 -7.69 -19.67
C PRO A 97 -26.15 -6.98 -18.71
N PHE A 98 -24.86 -7.35 -18.76
CA PHE A 98 -23.80 -6.74 -17.94
C PHE A 98 -23.14 -5.56 -18.67
N THR A 99 -23.14 -4.38 -18.05
CA THR A 99 -22.72 -3.11 -18.67
C THR A 99 -21.33 -2.64 -18.19
N ARG A 100 -20.69 -1.74 -18.96
CA ARG A 100 -19.38 -1.16 -18.60
C ARG A 100 -19.49 -0.31 -17.33
N GLN A 101 -20.58 0.45 -17.27
CA GLN A 101 -20.97 1.35 -16.18
C GLN A 101 -21.18 0.60 -14.87
N GLU A 102 -21.88 -0.54 -14.92
CA GLU A 102 -22.07 -1.42 -13.76
C GLU A 102 -20.73 -1.95 -13.20
N ASN A 103 -19.76 -2.27 -14.06
CA ASN A 103 -18.42 -2.66 -13.59
C ASN A 103 -17.67 -1.49 -12.93
N THR A 104 -17.86 -0.26 -13.42
CA THR A 104 -17.33 0.96 -12.79
C THR A 104 -17.98 1.23 -11.43
N VAL A 105 -19.29 0.98 -11.26
CA VAL A 105 -19.97 1.03 -9.95
C VAL A 105 -19.30 0.06 -8.98
N ILE A 106 -19.07 -1.19 -9.40
CA ILE A 106 -18.42 -2.21 -8.54
C ILE A 106 -17.01 -1.80 -8.15
N GLN A 107 -16.20 -1.37 -9.13
CA GLN A 107 -14.85 -0.89 -8.88
C GLN A 107 -14.84 0.31 -7.91
N THR A 108 -15.81 1.22 -8.03
CA THR A 108 -15.95 2.39 -7.14
C THR A 108 -16.34 1.96 -5.72
N CYS A 109 -17.35 1.11 -5.55
CA CYS A 109 -17.77 0.63 -4.23
C CYS A 109 -16.68 -0.16 -3.51
N VAL A 110 -15.99 -1.07 -4.21
CA VAL A 110 -14.89 -1.87 -3.64
C VAL A 110 -13.69 -1.02 -3.23
N VAL A 111 -13.38 0.03 -4.01
CA VAL A 111 -12.30 0.98 -3.69
C VAL A 111 -12.71 1.96 -2.60
N ALA A 112 -14.00 2.29 -2.45
CA ALA A 112 -14.49 3.05 -1.30
C ALA A 112 -14.41 2.23 0.00
N CYS A 113 -14.82 0.95 -0.01
CA CYS A 113 -14.71 0.06 1.16
C CYS A 113 -13.25 -0.10 1.63
N SER A 114 -12.32 -0.38 0.70
CA SER A 114 -10.90 -0.45 1.04
C SER A 114 -10.31 0.91 1.41
N GLY A 115 -10.71 1.99 0.74
CA GLY A 115 -10.33 3.36 1.09
C GLY A 115 -10.66 3.70 2.55
N ILE A 116 -11.85 3.33 3.03
CA ILE A 116 -12.26 3.56 4.43
C ILE A 116 -11.49 2.65 5.41
N ALA A 117 -11.18 1.40 5.05
CA ALA A 117 -10.33 0.52 5.87
C ALA A 117 -8.90 1.08 6.06
N PHE A 118 -8.45 1.94 5.13
CA PHE A 118 -7.15 2.62 5.14
C PHE A 118 -7.21 4.00 5.84
N SER A 119 -8.03 4.93 5.37
CA SER A 119 -8.10 6.31 5.89
C SER A 119 -8.91 6.46 7.18
N GLY A 120 -9.82 5.52 7.47
CA GLY A 120 -10.74 5.55 8.61
C GLY A 120 -10.10 5.34 9.99
N GLY A 121 -8.78 5.44 10.12
CA GLY A 121 -8.09 5.49 11.42
C GLY A 121 -7.97 4.18 12.20
N PHE A 122 -8.69 3.12 11.80
CA PHE A 122 -8.58 1.77 12.36
C PHE A 122 -7.12 1.36 12.46
N GLY A 123 -6.43 1.42 11.32
CA GLY A 123 -4.99 1.53 11.24
C GLY A 123 -4.60 2.98 11.48
N SER A 124 -4.25 3.33 12.72
CA SER A 124 -3.45 4.49 13.21
C SER A 124 -3.95 4.97 14.58
N TYR A 125 -4.59 6.13 14.61
CA TYR A 125 -4.90 6.91 15.81
C TYR A 125 -6.03 6.32 16.65
N ILE A 126 -6.99 5.61 16.04
CA ILE A 126 -8.05 4.90 16.79
C ILE A 126 -7.43 3.82 17.69
N LEU A 127 -6.32 3.22 17.24
CA LEU A 127 -5.61 2.17 17.97
C LEU A 127 -4.68 2.76 19.05
N GLY A 128 -3.99 3.87 18.76
CA GLY A 128 -3.13 4.57 19.72
C GLY A 128 -3.85 5.15 20.94
N MET A 129 -5.15 5.42 20.83
CA MET A 129 -6.00 5.90 21.95
C MET A 129 -6.41 4.80 22.95
N SER A 130 -6.21 3.51 22.65
CA SER A 130 -6.71 2.43 23.52
C SER A 130 -5.89 2.28 24.81
N LYS A 131 -6.57 1.95 25.91
CA LYS A 131 -5.99 1.79 27.25
C LYS A 131 -4.83 0.80 27.30
N ASN A 132 -4.91 -0.28 26.52
CA ASN A 132 -3.86 -1.29 26.38
C ASN A 132 -2.53 -0.71 25.85
N VAL A 133 -2.56 0.37 25.07
CA VAL A 133 -1.35 1.07 24.59
C VAL A 133 -0.80 2.01 25.66
N SER A 134 -1.67 2.66 26.45
CA SER A 134 -1.29 3.51 27.58
C SER A 134 -0.50 2.74 28.65
N THR A 135 -1.04 1.59 29.09
CA THR A 135 -0.37 0.74 30.08
C THR A 135 0.98 0.21 29.60
N ASP A 136 1.13 0.00 28.30
CA ASP A 136 2.35 -0.49 27.66
C ASP A 136 3.48 0.58 27.62
N PHE A 137 3.22 1.81 28.11
CA PHE A 137 4.22 2.87 28.36
C PHE A 137 4.70 3.01 29.80
N GLY A 138 3.82 2.78 30.77
CA GLY A 138 3.98 3.36 32.11
C GLY A 138 3.63 4.85 32.19
N GLU A 139 2.78 5.36 31.29
CA GLU A 139 2.14 6.68 31.46
C GLU A 139 0.89 6.57 32.35
N GLU A 140 0.59 7.63 33.10
CA GLU A 140 -0.62 7.68 33.95
C GLU A 140 -1.91 7.73 33.11
N ASP A 141 -2.89 6.94 33.53
CA ASP A 141 -4.14 6.71 32.79
C ASP A 141 -5.15 7.85 33.02
N ASN A 142 -4.94 8.95 32.30
CA ASN A 142 -5.78 10.14 32.32
C ASN A 142 -6.85 10.09 31.21
N GLU A 143 -8.07 10.55 31.49
CA GLU A 143 -9.21 10.58 30.53
C GLU A 143 -8.93 11.43 29.27
N LEU A 144 -7.94 12.33 29.33
CA LEU A 144 -7.46 13.11 28.18
C LEU A 144 -6.57 12.30 27.23
N ASN A 145 -5.93 11.22 27.71
CA ASN A 145 -4.91 10.44 26.99
C ASN A 145 -5.39 9.03 26.59
N THR A 146 -6.50 8.57 27.16
CA THR A 146 -7.04 7.21 26.95
C THR A 146 -8.52 7.28 26.59
N LYS A 147 -8.90 6.67 25.46
CA LYS A 147 -10.31 6.54 25.05
C LYS A 147 -10.53 5.27 24.23
N ASP A 148 -11.07 4.23 24.87
CA ASP A 148 -11.47 3.02 24.16
C ASP A 148 -12.73 3.28 23.30
N PRO A 149 -12.66 3.10 21.96
CA PRO A 149 -13.68 3.57 21.05
C PRO A 149 -14.87 2.60 20.96
N GLN A 150 -16.04 3.02 21.45
CA GLN A 150 -17.28 2.25 21.28
C GLN A 150 -17.71 2.21 19.80
N ILE A 151 -18.32 1.10 19.39
CA ILE A 151 -18.76 0.86 17.99
C ILE A 151 -19.63 2.00 17.46
N GLY A 152 -20.58 2.51 18.25
CA GLY A 152 -21.44 3.64 17.84
C GLY A 152 -20.65 4.93 17.56
N TRP A 153 -19.62 5.22 18.36
CA TRP A 153 -18.73 6.37 18.13
C TRP A 153 -17.88 6.16 16.88
N MET A 154 -17.36 4.95 16.65
CA MET A 154 -16.61 4.61 15.43
C MET A 154 -17.48 4.79 14.17
N ILE A 155 -18.73 4.32 14.19
CA ILE A 155 -19.66 4.50 13.07
C ILE A 155 -19.90 6.00 12.80
N ALA A 156 -20.17 6.80 13.83
CA ALA A 156 -20.37 8.25 13.69
C ALA A 156 -19.11 8.98 13.17
N PHE A 157 -17.92 8.60 13.65
CA PHE A 157 -16.64 9.13 13.18
C PHE A 157 -16.40 8.82 11.70
N LEU A 158 -16.51 7.55 11.31
CA LEU A 158 -16.30 7.10 9.93
C LEU A 158 -17.32 7.71 8.96
N PHE A 159 -18.57 7.84 9.38
CA PHE A 159 -19.62 8.53 8.61
C PHE A 159 -19.25 10.00 8.37
N THR A 160 -18.85 10.72 9.43
CA THR A 160 -18.44 12.14 9.34
C THR A 160 -17.24 12.33 8.40
N VAL A 161 -16.17 11.54 8.58
CA VAL A 161 -14.97 11.59 7.73
C VAL A 161 -15.30 11.27 6.26
N SER A 162 -16.15 10.28 6.01
CA SER A 162 -16.55 9.89 4.64
C SER A 162 -17.40 10.97 3.94
N PHE A 163 -18.29 11.64 4.67
CA PHE A 163 -19.17 12.67 4.10
C PHE A 163 -18.43 13.96 3.72
N ILE A 164 -17.40 14.37 4.48
CA ILE A 164 -16.60 15.57 4.15
C ILE A 164 -16.00 15.46 2.75
N GLY A 165 -15.43 14.30 2.40
CA GLY A 165 -14.86 14.05 1.07
C GLY A 165 -15.90 14.16 -0.06
N LEU A 166 -17.12 13.67 0.16
CA LEU A 166 -18.24 13.81 -0.77
C LEU A 166 -18.60 15.28 -1.03
N PHE A 167 -18.68 16.10 0.02
CA PHE A 167 -18.95 17.54 -0.13
C PHE A 167 -17.83 18.29 -0.87
N SER A 168 -16.57 17.89 -0.73
CA SER A 168 -15.46 18.46 -1.52
C SER A 168 -15.47 18.01 -2.99
N VAL A 169 -15.84 16.76 -3.28
CA VAL A 169 -15.81 16.20 -4.64
C VAL A 169 -16.87 16.83 -5.57
N VAL A 170 -18.06 17.18 -5.07
CA VAL A 170 -19.13 17.76 -5.90
C VAL A 170 -18.72 19.07 -6.62
N PRO A 171 -18.22 20.12 -5.95
CA PRO A 171 -17.75 21.34 -6.62
C PRO A 171 -16.47 21.09 -7.45
N LEU A 172 -15.52 20.30 -6.93
CA LEU A 172 -14.28 19.99 -7.63
C LEU A 172 -14.54 19.23 -8.95
N ARG A 173 -15.55 18.35 -9.02
CA ARG A 173 -15.96 17.68 -10.27
C ARG A 173 -16.35 18.69 -11.36
N LYS A 174 -17.15 19.71 -11.02
CA LYS A 174 -17.57 20.72 -12.01
C LYS A 174 -16.36 21.50 -12.55
N ILE A 175 -15.44 21.86 -11.66
CA ILE A 175 -14.21 22.59 -12.01
C ILE A 175 -13.26 21.68 -12.80
N MET A 176 -12.70 20.64 -12.17
CA MET A 176 -11.61 19.83 -12.72
C MET A 176 -12.00 18.98 -13.93
N ILE A 177 -13.22 18.42 -13.94
CA ILE A 177 -13.63 17.44 -14.97
C ILE A 177 -14.45 18.11 -16.09
N LEU A 178 -15.37 19.02 -15.78
CA LEU A 178 -16.20 19.66 -16.81
C LEU A 178 -15.54 20.91 -17.43
N SER A 179 -15.00 21.82 -16.61
CA SER A 179 -14.33 23.03 -17.11
C SER A 179 -12.90 22.77 -17.59
N TYR A 180 -12.01 22.28 -16.70
CA TYR A 180 -10.59 22.09 -17.00
C TYR A 180 -10.28 20.78 -17.76
N LYS A 181 -11.22 19.82 -17.79
CA LYS A 181 -11.11 18.52 -18.50
C LYS A 181 -9.81 17.75 -18.19
N LEU A 182 -9.37 17.79 -16.93
CA LEU A 182 -8.11 17.17 -16.52
C LEU A 182 -8.18 15.64 -16.61
N THR A 183 -7.31 15.05 -17.45
CA THR A 183 -7.13 13.60 -17.55
C THR A 183 -6.56 13.05 -16.25
N TYR A 184 -7.42 12.48 -15.40
CA TYR A 184 -7.01 11.91 -14.11
C TYR A 184 -6.37 10.52 -14.34
N PRO A 185 -5.03 10.35 -14.30
CA PRO A 185 -4.39 9.25 -15.04
C PRO A 185 -4.79 7.85 -14.56
N SER A 186 -4.94 7.67 -13.25
CA SER A 186 -5.42 6.41 -12.65
C SER A 186 -6.87 6.08 -13.04
N GLY A 187 -7.73 7.09 -13.08
CA GLY A 187 -9.14 6.96 -13.47
C GLY A 187 -9.28 6.66 -14.97
N THR A 188 -8.57 7.40 -15.82
CA THR A 188 -8.55 7.19 -17.27
C THR A 188 -7.98 5.81 -17.64
N ALA A 189 -6.89 5.37 -16.99
CA ALA A 189 -6.35 4.02 -17.19
C ALA A 189 -7.35 2.93 -16.75
N THR A 190 -8.03 3.12 -15.61
CA THR A 190 -9.06 2.20 -15.13
C THR A 190 -10.27 2.15 -16.07
N ALA A 191 -10.69 3.29 -16.64
CA ALA A 191 -11.75 3.34 -17.64
C ALA A 191 -11.38 2.62 -18.93
N HIS A 192 -10.19 2.88 -19.50
CA HIS A 192 -9.70 2.14 -20.67
C HIS A 192 -9.61 0.63 -20.42
N LEU A 193 -9.20 0.21 -19.22
CA LEU A 193 -9.14 -1.20 -18.82
C LEU A 193 -10.55 -1.83 -18.76
N ILE A 194 -11.51 -1.18 -18.09
CA ILE A 194 -12.91 -1.65 -18.01
C ILE A 194 -13.53 -1.72 -19.40
N ASN A 195 -13.33 -0.70 -20.23
CA ASN A 195 -13.76 -0.70 -21.64
C ASN A 195 -13.18 -1.89 -22.41
N SER A 196 -11.89 -2.15 -22.25
CA SER A 196 -11.20 -3.27 -22.89
C SER A 196 -11.81 -4.62 -22.51
N PHE A 197 -12.16 -4.84 -21.23
CA PHE A 197 -12.76 -6.11 -20.78
C PHE A 197 -14.08 -6.45 -21.47
N HIS A 198 -14.87 -5.45 -21.88
CA HIS A 198 -16.14 -5.67 -22.58
C HIS A 198 -15.98 -5.89 -24.10
N THR A 199 -14.77 -5.81 -24.64
CA THR A 199 -14.45 -6.26 -26.02
C THR A 199 -14.29 -7.78 -26.09
N SER A 200 -14.43 -8.37 -27.28
CA SER A 200 -14.27 -9.83 -27.49
C SER A 200 -12.85 -10.32 -27.18
N GLN A 201 -11.83 -9.61 -27.66
CA GLN A 201 -10.42 -9.93 -27.40
C GLN A 201 -10.03 -9.66 -25.93
N GLY A 202 -10.42 -8.51 -25.39
CA GLY A 202 -10.12 -8.14 -24.01
C GLY A 202 -10.82 -9.04 -22.98
N ALA A 203 -12.00 -9.59 -23.28
CA ALA A 203 -12.63 -10.62 -22.45
C ALA A 203 -11.82 -11.93 -22.39
N LEU A 204 -11.10 -12.30 -23.45
CA LEU A 204 -10.19 -13.45 -23.45
C LEU A 204 -8.94 -13.15 -22.60
N LEU A 205 -8.38 -11.95 -22.75
CA LEU A 205 -7.24 -11.49 -21.96
C LEU A 205 -7.58 -11.43 -20.46
N ALA A 206 -8.72 -10.85 -20.09
CA ALA A 206 -9.23 -10.80 -18.72
C ALA A 206 -9.37 -12.21 -18.11
N LYS A 207 -9.92 -13.18 -18.87
CA LYS A 207 -10.00 -14.58 -18.42
C LYS A 207 -8.62 -15.18 -18.14
N ARG A 208 -7.60 -14.84 -18.95
CA ARG A 208 -6.21 -15.26 -18.70
C ARG A 208 -5.61 -14.55 -17.48
N GLN A 209 -5.79 -13.23 -17.35
CA GLN A 209 -5.32 -12.44 -16.19
C GLN A 209 -5.89 -12.97 -14.88
N VAL A 210 -7.20 -13.25 -14.82
CA VAL A 210 -7.85 -13.86 -13.65
C VAL A 210 -7.32 -15.27 -13.37
N SER A 211 -7.02 -16.07 -14.41
CA SER A 211 -6.40 -17.38 -14.21
C SER A 211 -4.98 -17.29 -13.64
N PHE A 212 -4.19 -16.29 -14.03
CA PHE A 212 -2.89 -16.02 -13.43
C PHE A 212 -3.02 -15.52 -11.98
N LEU A 213 -3.96 -14.60 -11.71
CA LEU A 213 -4.26 -14.08 -10.37
C LEU A 213 -4.64 -15.21 -9.41
N PHE A 214 -5.58 -16.09 -9.77
CA PHE A 214 -5.97 -17.21 -8.90
C PHE A 214 -4.84 -18.24 -8.71
N LYS A 215 -3.94 -18.41 -9.70
CA LYS A 215 -2.75 -19.27 -9.56
C LYS A 215 -1.72 -18.69 -8.58
N SER A 216 -1.37 -17.40 -8.69
CA SER A 216 -0.44 -16.78 -7.74
C SER A 216 -1.06 -16.59 -6.36
N LEU A 217 -2.37 -16.33 -6.28
CA LEU A 217 -3.14 -16.32 -5.02
C LEU A 217 -3.10 -17.69 -4.33
N GLY A 218 -3.38 -18.78 -5.06
CA GLY A 218 -3.29 -20.14 -4.51
C GLY A 218 -1.89 -20.50 -4.03
N GLY A 219 -0.86 -20.20 -4.83
CA GLY A 219 0.54 -20.43 -4.45
C GLY A 219 0.98 -19.60 -3.24
N SER A 220 0.61 -18.32 -3.19
CA SER A 220 0.90 -17.41 -2.07
C SER A 220 0.16 -17.82 -0.79
N PHE A 221 -1.12 -18.19 -0.87
CA PHE A 221 -1.89 -18.69 0.27
C PHE A 221 -1.27 -19.97 0.86
N LEU A 222 -0.88 -20.93 0.01
CA LEU A 222 -0.21 -22.16 0.44
C LEU A 222 1.18 -21.87 1.03
N TRP A 223 1.92 -20.91 0.48
CA TRP A 223 3.20 -20.48 1.03
C TRP A 223 3.03 -19.83 2.42
N SER A 224 2.06 -18.94 2.61
CA SER A 224 1.82 -18.31 3.91
C SER A 224 1.29 -19.29 4.97
N PHE A 225 0.50 -20.30 4.57
CA PHE A 225 0.16 -21.43 5.43
C PHE A 225 1.41 -22.24 5.83
N PHE A 226 2.27 -22.57 4.86
CA PHE A 226 3.53 -23.26 5.11
C PHE A 226 4.44 -22.44 6.03
N GLN A 227 4.59 -21.13 5.83
CA GLN A 227 5.35 -20.25 6.74
C GLN A 227 4.77 -20.27 8.16
N TRP A 228 3.45 -20.12 8.31
CA TRP A 228 2.75 -20.15 9.60
C TRP A 228 2.99 -21.45 10.37
N PHE A 229 3.09 -22.59 9.68
CA PHE A 229 3.34 -23.90 10.31
C PHE A 229 4.63 -23.96 11.17
N TYR A 230 5.62 -23.09 10.88
CA TYR A 230 6.92 -23.04 11.56
C TYR A 230 7.08 -21.86 12.55
N THR A 231 6.05 -21.04 12.79
CA THR A 231 6.08 -19.87 13.69
C THR A 231 5.55 -20.16 15.10
N GLY A 232 5.80 -21.36 15.65
CA GLY A 232 5.23 -21.87 16.91
C GLY A 232 5.58 -21.15 18.22
N GLY A 233 6.29 -20.02 18.17
CA GLY A 233 6.73 -19.27 19.36
C GLY A 233 7.36 -17.91 19.00
N SER A 234 7.87 -17.20 20.01
CA SER A 234 8.60 -15.94 19.81
C SER A 234 9.93 -16.18 19.09
N ASP A 235 10.22 -15.36 18.07
CA ASP A 235 11.40 -15.48 17.20
C ASP A 235 11.57 -16.90 16.61
N CYS A 236 10.49 -17.42 16.03
CA CYS A 236 10.43 -18.69 15.31
C CYS A 236 9.92 -18.50 13.87
N GLY A 237 10.47 -19.24 12.91
CA GLY A 237 9.96 -19.34 11.54
C GLY A 237 10.80 -18.60 10.49
N PHE A 238 10.28 -18.52 9.26
CA PHE A 238 11.04 -18.02 8.11
C PHE A 238 11.44 -16.53 8.20
N GLY A 239 10.61 -15.68 8.82
CA GLY A 239 10.97 -14.28 9.10
C GLY A 239 12.10 -14.09 10.12
N SER A 240 12.58 -15.17 10.76
CA SER A 240 13.77 -15.19 11.61
C SER A 240 15.00 -15.80 10.91
N PHE A 241 14.94 -16.12 9.62
CA PHE A 241 16.05 -16.73 8.88
C PHE A 241 17.17 -15.71 8.59
N PRO A 242 18.41 -15.91 9.09
CA PRO A 242 19.51 -14.95 8.92
C PRO A 242 20.16 -15.09 7.54
N THR A 243 19.43 -14.70 6.47
CA THR A 243 19.80 -14.91 5.05
C THR A 243 21.21 -14.41 4.69
N PHE A 244 21.63 -13.30 5.32
CA PHE A 244 22.93 -12.65 5.10
C PHE A 244 23.86 -12.79 6.32
N GLY A 245 23.61 -13.77 7.19
CA GLY A 245 24.34 -14.00 8.43
C GLY A 245 23.73 -13.27 9.64
N LEU A 246 24.14 -13.70 10.84
CA LEU A 246 23.56 -13.25 12.11
C LEU A 246 23.78 -11.77 12.40
N GLU A 247 24.90 -11.19 11.97
CA GLU A 247 25.19 -9.75 12.17
C GLU A 247 24.33 -8.85 11.27
N ALA A 248 24.03 -9.31 10.04
CA ALA A 248 23.08 -8.65 9.16
C ALA A 248 21.65 -8.72 9.73
N TYR A 249 21.27 -9.89 10.28
CA TYR A 249 19.98 -10.10 10.94
C TYR A 249 19.75 -9.17 12.14
N LYS A 250 20.76 -8.95 13.00
CA LYS A 250 20.70 -7.94 14.09
C LYS A 250 20.37 -6.54 13.56
N ASN A 251 20.95 -6.17 12.41
CA ASN A 251 20.69 -4.91 11.72
C ASN A 251 19.43 -4.95 10.82
N ARG A 252 18.53 -5.91 11.05
CA ARG A 252 17.26 -6.16 10.31
C ARG A 252 17.41 -6.46 8.81
N PHE A 253 18.63 -6.76 8.32
CA PHE A 253 18.87 -7.21 6.95
C PHE A 253 18.71 -8.74 6.84
N TYR A 254 17.51 -9.16 6.44
CA TYR A 254 17.17 -10.53 6.08
C TYR A 254 16.06 -10.51 5.02
N PHE A 255 15.87 -11.64 4.33
CA PHE A 255 14.75 -11.84 3.43
C PHE A 255 13.58 -12.43 4.23
N ASP A 256 12.41 -11.78 4.19
CA ASP A 256 11.23 -12.15 4.98
C ASP A 256 10.41 -13.26 4.31
N PHE A 257 10.76 -13.61 3.06
CA PHE A 257 10.04 -14.54 2.19
C PHE A 257 8.56 -14.17 1.98
N SER A 258 8.23 -12.88 2.11
CA SER A 258 6.84 -12.40 2.09
C SER A 258 6.39 -12.19 0.65
N THR A 259 5.48 -13.06 0.20
CA THR A 259 4.90 -12.93 -1.16
C THR A 259 4.15 -11.60 -1.35
N THR A 260 3.66 -10.99 -0.26
CA THR A 260 3.14 -9.62 -0.27
C THR A 260 4.21 -8.59 -0.65
N TYR A 261 5.38 -8.57 0.00
CA TYR A 261 6.44 -7.60 -0.33
C TYR A 261 6.99 -7.83 -1.74
N ILE A 262 7.15 -9.09 -2.16
CA ILE A 262 7.52 -9.44 -3.55
C ILE A 262 6.47 -8.93 -4.54
N GLY A 263 5.17 -9.10 -4.26
CA GLY A 263 4.08 -8.59 -5.08
C GLY A 263 4.05 -7.05 -5.17
N VAL A 264 4.24 -6.35 -4.05
CA VAL A 264 4.37 -4.88 -4.06
C VAL A 264 5.61 -4.45 -4.85
N GLY A 265 6.72 -5.18 -4.73
CA GLY A 265 7.94 -4.98 -5.51
C GLY A 265 7.81 -5.18 -7.03
N MET A 266 6.81 -5.96 -7.46
CA MET A 266 6.43 -6.12 -8.88
C MET A 266 5.49 -5.01 -9.39
N ILE A 267 4.87 -4.20 -8.51
CA ILE A 267 3.97 -3.10 -8.88
C ILE A 267 4.67 -1.75 -8.78
N CYS A 268 5.52 -1.56 -7.76
CA CYS A 268 6.31 -0.35 -7.58
C CYS A 268 7.40 -0.24 -8.66
N PRO A 269 7.56 0.93 -9.32
CA PRO A 269 8.67 1.17 -10.24
C PRO A 269 10.02 0.88 -9.57
N TYR A 270 10.92 0.21 -10.31
CA TYR A 270 12.24 -0.22 -9.79
C TYR A 270 13.03 0.90 -9.11
N MET A 271 12.90 2.15 -9.56
CA MET A 271 13.54 3.32 -8.94
C MET A 271 13.07 3.62 -7.51
N ILE A 272 11.83 3.29 -7.15
CA ILE A 272 11.35 3.40 -5.76
C ILE A 272 12.04 2.31 -4.94
N ASN A 273 12.11 1.08 -5.45
CA ASN A 273 12.69 -0.06 -4.72
C ASN A 273 14.21 0.10 -4.53
N VAL A 274 14.93 0.66 -5.53
CA VAL A 274 16.33 1.06 -5.37
C VAL A 274 16.50 2.21 -4.37
N SER A 275 15.55 3.18 -4.32
CA SER A 275 15.57 4.24 -3.30
C SER A 275 15.34 3.68 -1.89
N LEU A 276 14.42 2.72 -1.74
CA LEU A 276 14.15 2.00 -0.50
C LEU A 276 15.38 1.18 -0.04
N LEU A 277 16.06 0.48 -0.95
CA LEU A 277 17.28 -0.25 -0.61
C LEU A 277 18.42 0.70 -0.20
N LEU A 278 18.58 1.83 -0.90
CA LEU A 278 19.56 2.86 -0.54
C LEU A 278 19.27 3.48 0.84
N GLY A 279 18.02 3.83 1.12
CA GLY A 279 17.57 4.29 2.43
C GLY A 279 17.82 3.27 3.54
N SER A 280 17.61 1.99 3.27
CA SER A 280 17.91 0.87 4.19
C SER A 280 19.39 0.79 4.55
N VAL A 281 20.27 0.84 3.54
CA VAL A 281 21.73 0.81 3.73
C VAL A 281 22.21 2.01 4.54
N ILE A 282 21.74 3.22 4.22
CA ILE A 282 22.14 4.43 4.97
C ILE A 282 21.67 4.36 6.43
N SER A 283 20.41 3.96 6.67
CA SER A 283 19.82 3.98 8.02
C SER A 283 20.26 2.81 8.89
N TRP A 284 19.89 1.57 8.53
CA TRP A 284 20.16 0.39 9.34
C TRP A 284 21.55 -0.20 9.11
N GLY A 285 22.19 0.08 7.96
CA GLY A 285 23.55 -0.36 7.67
C GLY A 285 24.65 0.54 8.26
N ILE A 286 24.40 1.85 8.35
CA ILE A 286 25.43 2.84 8.75
C ILE A 286 24.98 3.67 9.96
N LEU A 287 23.84 4.36 9.88
CA LEU A 287 23.46 5.39 10.85
C LEU A 287 23.11 4.83 12.24
N TRP A 288 22.29 3.78 12.33
CA TRP A 288 21.91 3.18 13.62
C TRP A 288 23.06 2.43 14.31
N PRO A 289 23.90 1.65 13.59
CA PRO A 289 25.14 1.13 14.15
C PRO A 289 26.09 2.23 14.64
N TYR A 290 26.23 3.34 13.91
CA TYR A 290 27.07 4.46 14.36
C TYR A 290 26.52 5.13 15.64
N ILE A 291 25.22 5.42 15.70
CA ILE A 291 24.59 6.08 16.85
C ILE A 291 24.59 5.15 18.09
N SER A 292 24.52 3.83 17.92
CA SER A 292 24.63 2.89 19.06
C SER A 292 25.97 2.99 19.79
N THR A 293 27.07 3.29 19.08
CA THR A 293 28.40 3.54 19.68
C THR A 293 28.47 4.80 20.56
N LYS A 294 27.42 5.64 20.56
CA LYS A 294 27.34 6.90 21.34
C LYS A 294 26.31 6.85 22.48
N LYS A 295 25.79 5.65 22.81
CA LYS A 295 24.93 5.42 23.99
C LYS A 295 25.64 5.89 25.26
N GLY A 296 24.93 6.61 26.13
CA GLY A 296 25.48 7.28 27.32
C GLY A 296 26.01 8.70 27.11
N VAL A 297 26.31 9.13 25.86
CA VAL A 297 26.79 10.50 25.57
C VAL A 297 25.73 11.33 24.84
N TRP A 298 25.00 10.74 23.91
CA TRP A 298 23.95 11.43 23.13
C TRP A 298 22.53 11.18 23.65
N TYR A 299 22.32 10.03 24.31
CA TYR A 299 21.09 9.61 24.99
C TYR A 299 21.45 8.71 26.18
N ASP A 300 20.61 8.68 27.23
CA ASP A 300 20.90 7.95 28.48
C ASP A 300 21.05 6.44 28.25
N SER A 301 21.99 5.82 28.96
CA SER A 301 22.22 4.36 28.95
C SER A 301 21.10 3.58 29.64
N LYS A 302 20.37 4.19 30.59
CA LYS A 302 19.29 3.56 31.36
C LYS A 302 17.95 3.46 30.63
N LEU A 303 17.78 4.18 29.52
CA LEU A 303 16.53 4.16 28.75
C LEU A 303 16.40 2.87 27.92
N HIS A 304 15.21 2.27 27.95
CA HIS A 304 14.86 1.14 27.09
C HIS A 304 14.85 1.58 25.62
N ASP A 305 15.38 0.76 24.71
CA ASP A 305 15.61 1.13 23.30
C ASP A 305 14.33 1.38 22.48
N SER A 306 13.14 1.22 23.08
CA SER A 306 11.85 1.63 22.49
C SER A 306 11.49 3.10 22.73
N SER A 307 12.10 3.79 23.70
CA SER A 307 11.75 5.16 24.06
C SER A 307 12.15 6.18 23.00
N LEU A 308 11.29 7.18 22.73
CA LEU A 308 11.60 8.31 21.84
C LEU A 308 12.70 9.23 22.40
N GLN A 309 13.00 9.16 23.70
CA GLN A 309 14.16 9.83 24.31
C GLN A 309 15.49 9.09 24.03
N GLY A 310 15.43 7.87 23.47
CA GLY A 310 16.58 7.07 23.07
C GLY A 310 16.73 6.96 21.55
N LEU A 311 17.31 5.84 21.10
CA LEU A 311 17.61 5.57 19.68
C LEU A 311 16.38 5.71 18.76
N ASN A 312 15.18 5.35 19.24
CA ASN A 312 13.94 5.46 18.49
C ASN A 312 13.58 6.93 18.12
N GLY A 313 13.99 7.93 18.92
CA GLY A 313 13.76 9.34 18.59
C GLY A 313 14.43 9.74 17.29
N TYR A 314 15.71 9.43 17.13
CA TYR A 314 16.45 9.68 15.89
C TYR A 314 15.82 8.97 14.68
N LYS A 315 15.34 7.72 14.84
CA LYS A 315 14.68 6.96 13.77
C LYS A 315 13.44 7.66 13.24
N VAL A 316 12.56 8.06 14.16
CA VAL A 316 11.27 8.67 13.84
C VAL A 316 11.46 10.07 13.29
N PHE A 317 12.18 10.94 14.00
CA PHE A 317 12.27 12.36 13.63
C PHE A 317 13.12 12.61 12.38
N ILE A 318 14.16 11.81 12.10
CA ILE A 318 14.90 11.92 10.82
C ILE A 318 14.01 11.50 9.64
N SER A 319 13.20 10.43 9.80
CA SER A 319 12.23 10.00 8.78
C SER A 319 11.22 11.12 8.47
N ILE A 320 10.60 11.69 9.51
CA ILE A 320 9.65 12.81 9.39
C ILE A 320 10.31 14.03 8.74
N ALA A 321 11.55 14.37 9.11
CA ALA A 321 12.26 15.51 8.54
C ALA A 321 12.61 15.33 7.05
N MET A 322 12.98 14.12 6.62
CA MET A 322 13.16 13.81 5.19
C MET A 322 11.83 13.92 4.42
N ILE A 323 10.75 13.37 4.97
CA ILE A 323 9.41 13.41 4.38
C ILE A 323 8.90 14.87 4.26
N LEU A 324 9.10 15.68 5.30
CA LEU A 324 8.71 17.09 5.31
C LEU A 324 9.56 17.91 4.33
N GLY A 325 10.85 17.61 4.18
CA GLY A 325 11.72 18.27 3.20
C GLY A 325 11.38 17.91 1.75
N ASP A 326 11.00 16.66 1.50
CA ASP A 326 10.51 16.19 0.20
C ASP A 326 9.18 16.88 -0.17
N GLY A 327 8.19 16.81 0.73
CA GLY A 327 6.88 17.44 0.55
C GLY A 327 6.92 18.97 0.45
N LEU A 328 7.72 19.65 1.28
CA LEU A 328 7.87 21.11 1.19
C LEU A 328 8.58 21.53 -0.11
N PHE A 329 9.61 20.77 -0.56
CA PHE A 329 10.22 21.04 -1.86
C PHE A 329 9.19 20.92 -2.98
N HIS A 330 8.37 19.87 -2.98
CA HIS A 330 7.33 19.67 -3.99
C HIS A 330 6.27 20.79 -3.94
N PHE A 331 5.75 21.13 -2.76
CA PHE A 331 4.82 22.24 -2.58
C PHE A 331 5.39 23.58 -3.08
N LEU A 332 6.63 23.92 -2.72
CA LEU A 332 7.28 25.16 -3.18
C LEU A 332 7.61 25.14 -4.68
N ALA A 333 7.96 23.99 -5.25
CA ALA A 333 8.22 23.84 -6.68
C ALA A 333 6.93 23.90 -7.53
N VAL A 334 5.81 23.39 -7.02
CA VAL A 334 4.49 23.55 -7.63
C VAL A 334 4.02 25.01 -7.48
N LEU A 335 4.06 25.58 -6.27
CA LEU A 335 3.62 26.95 -6.01
C LEU A 335 4.40 27.99 -6.82
N SER A 336 5.74 27.90 -6.88
CA SER A 336 6.55 28.81 -7.70
C SER A 336 6.28 28.69 -9.20
N ARG A 337 5.96 27.48 -9.70
CA ARG A 337 5.48 27.28 -11.08
C ARG A 337 4.11 27.89 -11.30
N CYS A 338 3.16 27.69 -10.38
CA CYS A 338 1.85 28.34 -10.42
C CYS A 338 1.98 29.87 -10.48
N SER A 339 2.80 30.45 -9.60
CA SER A 339 3.02 31.91 -9.56
C SER A 339 3.69 32.43 -10.82
N TYR A 340 4.67 31.71 -11.40
CA TYR A 340 5.31 32.09 -12.65
C TYR A 340 4.35 32.00 -13.85
N ASP A 341 3.59 30.91 -13.95
CA ASP A 341 2.59 30.72 -15.01
C ASP A 341 1.44 31.74 -14.91
N VAL A 342 1.02 32.14 -13.71
CA VAL A 342 0.03 33.20 -13.51
C VAL A 342 0.62 34.57 -13.86
N TYR A 343 1.81 34.89 -13.38
CA TYR A 343 2.48 36.18 -13.65
C TYR A 343 2.74 36.40 -15.15
N THR A 344 3.05 35.33 -15.90
CA THR A 344 3.32 35.40 -17.34
C THR A 344 2.07 35.39 -18.24
N LYS A 345 0.86 35.18 -17.70
CA LYS A 345 -0.38 34.99 -18.49
C LYS A 345 -1.47 36.07 -18.28
N CYS A 346 -1.13 37.24 -17.76
CA CYS A 346 -2.07 38.34 -17.52
C CYS A 346 -2.49 39.15 -18.77
N SER A 347 -2.99 38.48 -19.81
CA SER A 347 -3.91 39.04 -20.83
C SER A 347 -4.64 37.90 -21.57
N PRO A 348 -5.83 38.12 -22.14
CA PRO A 348 -6.98 37.29 -21.76
C PRO A 348 -7.13 35.94 -22.47
N SER A 349 -7.65 34.99 -21.68
CA SER A 349 -8.31 33.72 -22.06
C SER A 349 -7.45 32.45 -22.22
N ARG A 350 -7.88 31.43 -21.45
CA ARG A 350 -7.59 29.98 -21.50
C ARG A 350 -6.37 29.46 -20.73
N ASP A 351 -6.72 28.81 -19.61
CA ASP A 351 -6.04 27.74 -18.86
C ASP A 351 -5.50 26.61 -19.79
N VAL A 352 -4.59 25.70 -19.40
CA VAL A 352 -4.63 24.65 -18.35
C VAL A 352 -3.17 24.08 -18.20
N SER A 353 -2.58 23.63 -17.08
CA SER A 353 -2.80 23.74 -15.62
C SER A 353 -1.49 23.32 -14.87
N PRO A 354 -1.38 23.47 -13.52
CA PRO A 354 -0.24 22.96 -12.74
C PRO A 354 -0.22 21.43 -12.54
N PHE A 355 0.89 20.92 -12.00
CA PHE A 355 1.15 19.48 -11.82
C PHE A 355 0.73 18.91 -10.45
N THR A 356 0.48 17.61 -10.48
CA THR A 356 0.36 16.63 -9.38
C THR A 356 1.14 16.94 -8.10
N ASP A 357 0.43 16.89 -6.97
CA ASP A 357 0.98 16.55 -5.64
C ASP A 357 0.37 15.22 -5.14
N GLN A 358 1.12 14.49 -4.31
CA GLN A 358 0.67 13.28 -3.60
C GLN A 358 0.91 13.44 -2.09
N PRO A 359 -0.13 13.65 -1.26
CA PRO A 359 -0.05 13.37 0.18
C PRO A 359 -0.15 11.84 0.37
N LEU A 360 0.78 11.16 1.06
CA LEU A 360 1.15 11.25 2.48
C LEU A 360 0.06 10.68 3.41
N TYR A 361 0.45 9.67 4.20
CA TYR A 361 -0.42 8.73 4.91
C TYR A 361 0.36 7.96 6.00
N GLU A 362 -0.27 7.55 7.11
CA GLU A 362 0.29 6.56 8.07
C GLU A 362 -0.79 5.81 8.93
N SER A 363 -0.38 4.71 9.60
CA SER A 363 -1.25 3.59 10.05
C SER A 363 -0.82 2.81 11.33
N THR A 364 -1.68 1.93 11.90
CA THR A 364 -1.41 0.80 12.85
C THR A 364 -2.65 0.05 13.40
N VAL A 365 -2.71 -1.29 13.28
CA VAL A 365 -3.34 -2.30 14.20
C VAL A 365 -2.49 -3.60 14.16
N THR A 366 -2.82 -4.70 14.85
CA THR A 366 -1.85 -5.37 15.74
C THR A 366 -1.18 -6.70 15.31
N SER A 367 0.16 -6.68 15.31
CA SER A 367 1.13 -7.76 15.59
C SER A 367 2.15 -7.28 16.67
N PHE A 368 3.28 -7.99 16.87
CA PHE A 368 4.29 -7.63 17.89
C PHE A 368 4.96 -6.27 17.63
N ASP A 369 5.42 -6.01 16.41
CA ASP A 369 5.96 -4.70 16.01
C ASP A 369 4.90 -3.59 16.01
N ASP A 370 3.60 -3.90 16.07
CA ASP A 370 2.55 -2.88 16.13
C ASP A 370 2.27 -2.38 17.54
N ARG A 371 2.57 -3.17 18.58
CA ARG A 371 2.76 -2.58 19.93
C ARG A 371 3.91 -1.57 19.91
N ARG A 372 4.96 -1.83 19.11
CA ARG A 372 6.12 -0.93 18.96
C ARG A 372 5.82 0.32 18.12
N ARG A 373 4.90 0.25 17.16
CA ARG A 373 4.44 1.42 16.36
C ARG A 373 3.34 2.23 17.05
N ALA A 374 2.36 1.60 17.68
CA ALA A 374 1.41 2.28 18.58
C ALA A 374 2.17 3.03 19.69
N LYS A 375 3.32 2.48 20.14
CA LYS A 375 4.28 3.21 20.97
C LYS A 375 4.80 4.48 20.30
N VAL A 376 5.36 4.40 19.10
CA VAL A 376 5.85 5.60 18.40
C VAL A 376 4.77 6.70 18.27
N TYR A 377 3.54 6.38 17.86
CA TYR A 377 2.49 7.41 17.73
C TYR A 377 2.07 8.05 19.05
N ARG A 378 1.91 7.25 20.11
CA ARG A 378 1.57 7.81 21.43
C ARG A 378 2.68 8.71 21.96
N GLY A 379 3.94 8.33 21.76
CA GLY A 379 5.08 9.18 22.06
C GLY A 379 5.11 10.48 21.22
N ILE A 380 4.72 10.43 19.94
CA ILE A 380 4.58 11.64 19.10
C ILE A 380 3.48 12.56 19.65
N ALA A 381 2.34 12.00 20.09
CA ALA A 381 1.27 12.77 20.71
C ALA A 381 1.71 13.42 22.04
N ALA A 382 2.38 12.66 22.91
CA ALA A 382 2.95 13.16 24.17
C ALA A 382 4.00 14.25 23.93
N LEU A 383 4.85 14.13 22.89
CA LEU A 383 5.78 15.18 22.47
C LEU A 383 5.07 16.45 21.96
N GLY A 384 3.88 16.31 21.38
CA GLY A 384 3.00 17.44 21.04
C GLY A 384 2.47 18.20 22.25
N VAL A 385 2.35 17.54 23.42
CA VAL A 385 1.90 18.15 24.69
C VAL A 385 3.07 18.68 25.51
N HIS A 386 4.18 17.95 25.61
CA HIS A 386 5.35 18.30 26.44
C HIS A 386 6.43 19.12 25.72
N GLY A 387 6.39 19.19 24.38
CA GLY A 387 7.28 20.01 23.55
C GLY A 387 8.64 19.38 23.22
N PHE A 388 9.27 19.95 22.19
CA PHE A 388 10.52 19.46 21.58
C PHE A 388 11.76 19.48 22.49
N SER A 389 11.70 20.12 23.67
CA SER A 389 12.77 20.18 24.66
C SER A 389 13.16 18.82 25.25
N THR A 390 12.31 17.81 25.07
CA THR A 390 12.48 16.44 25.59
C THR A 390 13.18 15.48 24.62
N LEU A 391 13.56 15.94 23.43
CA LEU A 391 14.28 15.13 22.42
C LEU A 391 15.77 14.93 22.76
N PRO A 392 16.39 13.80 22.35
CA PRO A 392 17.80 13.54 22.62
C PRO A 392 18.75 14.51 21.90
N ARG A 393 19.95 14.68 22.45
CA ARG A 393 20.89 15.73 22.01
C ARG A 393 21.27 15.58 20.54
N ASN A 394 21.40 16.71 19.84
CA ASN A 394 21.67 16.81 18.41
C ASN A 394 20.58 16.23 17.47
N CYS A 395 19.45 15.70 17.99
CA CYS A 395 18.38 15.14 17.15
C CYS A 395 17.84 16.16 16.15
N LEU A 396 17.53 17.39 16.60
CA LEU A 396 17.08 18.49 15.74
C LEU A 396 18.13 18.88 14.67
N SER A 397 19.42 18.81 15.00
CA SER A 397 20.51 19.08 14.05
C SER A 397 20.57 18.03 12.92
N PHE A 398 20.40 16.75 13.27
CA PHE A 398 20.27 15.68 12.26
C PHE A 398 19.00 15.87 11.41
N CYS A 399 17.87 16.20 12.03
CA CYS A 399 16.62 16.47 11.32
C CYS A 399 16.80 17.58 10.28
N PHE A 400 17.40 18.72 10.68
CA PHE A 400 17.67 19.84 9.78
C PHE A 400 18.64 19.45 8.64
N ALA A 401 19.70 18.68 8.93
CA ALA A 401 20.63 18.20 7.91
C ALA A 401 19.97 17.26 6.89
N PHE A 402 19.14 16.31 7.34
CA PHE A 402 18.42 15.38 6.47
C PHE A 402 17.27 16.04 5.70
N PHE A 403 16.60 17.04 6.28
CA PHE A 403 15.64 17.91 5.61
C PHE A 403 16.30 18.69 4.44
N LEU A 404 17.44 19.34 4.70
CA LEU A 404 18.22 20.01 3.64
C LEU A 404 18.73 19.02 2.58
N ALA A 405 19.14 17.81 2.98
CA ALA A 405 19.53 16.76 2.02
C ALA A 405 18.36 16.31 1.13
N ALA A 406 17.15 16.17 1.67
CA ALA A 406 15.95 15.85 0.89
C ALA A 406 15.63 16.98 -0.14
N MET A 407 15.64 18.24 0.30
CA MET A 407 15.47 19.40 -0.59
C MET A 407 16.57 19.46 -1.67
N ALA A 408 17.83 19.19 -1.31
CA ALA A 408 18.94 19.19 -2.26
C ALA A 408 18.83 18.07 -3.30
N ILE A 409 18.44 16.86 -2.89
CA ILE A 409 18.25 15.71 -3.79
C ILE A 409 17.12 16.00 -4.79
N ASN A 410 15.98 16.53 -4.33
CA ASN A 410 14.87 16.87 -5.22
C ASN A 410 15.19 18.08 -6.12
N GLY A 411 15.97 19.05 -5.62
CA GLY A 411 16.55 20.13 -6.43
C GLY A 411 17.47 19.62 -7.55
N ILE A 412 18.41 18.72 -7.21
CA ILE A 412 19.29 18.05 -8.19
C ILE A 412 18.46 17.25 -9.20
N ARG A 413 17.43 16.54 -8.76
CA ARG A 413 16.52 15.75 -9.61
C ARG A 413 15.78 16.64 -10.62
N GLU A 414 15.28 17.78 -10.19
CA GLU A 414 14.56 18.73 -11.05
C GLU A 414 15.49 19.45 -12.03
N VAL A 415 16.69 19.85 -11.59
CA VAL A 415 17.72 20.44 -12.46
C VAL A 415 18.22 19.42 -13.49
N ALA A 416 18.44 18.16 -13.08
CA ALA A 416 18.84 17.08 -13.98
C ALA A 416 17.74 16.76 -15.01
N ARG A 417 16.47 16.83 -14.63
CA ARG A 417 15.31 16.73 -15.54
C ARG A 417 15.30 17.87 -16.56
N HIS A 418 15.38 19.12 -16.11
CA HIS A 418 15.38 20.30 -16.99
C HIS A 418 16.57 20.33 -17.95
N LYS A 419 17.79 20.05 -17.45
CA LYS A 419 19.01 20.00 -18.26
C LYS A 419 19.21 18.68 -19.02
N LYS A 420 18.22 17.77 -19.02
CA LYS A 420 18.23 16.45 -19.68
C LYS A 420 19.52 15.64 -19.42
N TRP A 421 20.03 15.69 -18.20
CA TRP A 421 21.24 14.96 -17.81
C TRP A 421 21.00 13.44 -17.86
N ARG A 422 21.91 12.67 -18.48
CA ARG A 422 21.78 11.20 -18.62
C ARG A 422 21.54 10.46 -17.30
N PHE A 423 21.97 11.03 -16.18
CA PHE A 423 21.79 10.46 -14.84
C PHE A 423 20.46 10.82 -14.16
N HIS A 424 19.58 11.63 -14.76
CA HIS A 424 18.29 12.03 -14.13
C HIS A 424 17.43 10.82 -13.73
N SER A 425 17.51 9.72 -14.50
CA SER A 425 16.77 8.48 -14.24
C SER A 425 17.31 7.68 -13.05
N TYR A 426 18.53 7.97 -12.58
CA TYR A 426 19.18 7.26 -11.47
C TYR A 426 19.12 8.03 -10.14
N VAL A 427 18.61 9.27 -10.13
CA VAL A 427 18.48 10.05 -8.89
C VAL A 427 17.36 9.45 -8.02
N PRO A 428 17.66 9.00 -6.79
CA PRO A 428 16.68 8.39 -5.89
C PRO A 428 15.60 9.40 -5.48
N SER A 429 14.47 8.89 -4.97
CA SER A 429 13.45 9.71 -4.32
C SER A 429 13.81 9.87 -2.84
N ALA A 430 13.79 11.10 -2.32
CA ALA A 430 14.04 11.33 -0.90
C ALA A 430 12.93 10.71 -0.03
N MET A 431 11.65 10.83 -0.42
CA MET A 431 10.54 10.07 0.16
C MET A 431 10.82 8.56 0.18
N GLY A 432 11.25 7.98 -0.95
CA GLY A 432 11.59 6.56 -1.06
C GLY A 432 12.76 6.12 -0.18
N MET A 433 13.71 7.02 0.10
CA MET A 433 14.81 6.76 1.04
C MET A 433 14.42 6.94 2.51
N ALA A 434 13.33 7.65 2.82
CA ALA A 434 12.92 7.94 4.20
C ALA A 434 12.19 6.76 4.86
N VAL A 435 11.29 6.09 4.13
CA VAL A 435 10.48 4.95 4.60
C VAL A 435 11.27 3.88 5.41
N PRO A 436 12.48 3.44 4.99
CA PRO A 436 13.23 2.40 5.72
C PRO A 436 13.85 2.89 7.04
N PHE A 437 14.11 4.19 7.21
CA PHE A 437 14.70 4.74 8.46
C PHE A 437 13.82 4.40 9.67
N TYR A 438 12.50 4.38 9.47
CA TYR A 438 11.51 3.95 10.44
C TYR A 438 11.27 2.43 10.41
N LEU A 439 10.87 1.88 9.26
CA LEU A 439 10.27 0.53 9.18
C LEU A 439 11.27 -0.64 9.29
N GLY A 440 12.53 -0.47 8.84
CA GLY A 440 13.50 -1.56 8.75
C GLY A 440 14.09 -1.73 7.35
N SER A 441 15.01 -2.69 7.20
CA SER A 441 15.64 -3.02 5.90
C SER A 441 15.02 -4.24 5.21
N TYR A 442 14.57 -5.26 5.96
CA TYR A 442 14.01 -6.52 5.48
C TYR A 442 13.07 -6.40 4.27
N PHE A 443 11.95 -5.69 4.40
CA PHE A 443 10.92 -5.59 3.36
C PHE A 443 11.41 -4.99 2.03
N THR A 444 12.47 -4.17 2.07
CA THR A 444 13.05 -3.57 0.85
C THR A 444 13.80 -4.60 0.01
N ILE A 445 14.36 -5.63 0.65
CA ILE A 445 15.03 -6.75 -0.02
C ILE A 445 13.99 -7.57 -0.78
N ASP A 446 12.89 -7.94 -0.11
CA ASP A 446 11.75 -8.63 -0.74
C ASP A 446 11.15 -7.83 -1.91
N MET A 447 10.99 -6.51 -1.76
CA MET A 447 10.54 -5.63 -2.86
C MET A 447 11.54 -5.55 -4.03
N CYS A 448 12.84 -5.52 -3.76
CA CYS A 448 13.88 -5.61 -4.79
C CYS A 448 13.86 -6.96 -5.53
N VAL A 449 13.58 -8.08 -4.83
CA VAL A 449 13.37 -9.39 -5.46
C VAL A 449 12.13 -9.37 -6.36
N GLY A 450 11.04 -8.73 -5.94
CA GLY A 450 9.86 -8.49 -6.80
C GLY A 450 10.19 -7.77 -8.10
N SER A 451 10.95 -6.67 -8.03
CA SER A 451 11.41 -5.97 -9.24
C SER A 451 12.37 -6.79 -10.09
N LEU A 452 13.25 -7.61 -9.48
CA LEU A 452 14.13 -8.50 -10.24
C LEU A 452 13.35 -9.56 -11.01
N ILE A 453 12.32 -10.15 -10.40
CA ILE A 453 11.40 -11.09 -11.06
C ILE A 453 10.71 -10.42 -12.26
N LEU A 454 10.21 -9.19 -12.09
CA LEU A 454 9.61 -8.44 -13.19
C LEU A 454 10.61 -8.14 -14.32
N LEU A 455 11.80 -7.64 -14.00
CA LEU A 455 12.84 -7.30 -15.00
C LEU A 455 13.34 -8.54 -15.76
N LEU A 456 13.38 -9.71 -15.12
CA LEU A 456 13.68 -10.99 -15.77
C LEU A 456 12.53 -11.46 -16.68
N TRP A 457 11.28 -11.20 -16.30
CA TRP A 457 10.10 -11.49 -17.13
C TRP A 457 10.01 -10.56 -18.34
N GLU A 458 10.20 -9.26 -18.17
CA GLU A 458 10.23 -8.26 -19.25
C GLU A 458 11.31 -8.58 -20.29
N LYS A 459 12.50 -9.02 -19.85
CA LYS A 459 13.60 -9.46 -20.73
C LYS A 459 13.26 -10.72 -21.53
N ARG A 460 12.31 -11.54 -21.08
CA ARG A 460 11.90 -12.80 -21.74
C ARG A 460 10.71 -12.61 -22.67
N ASP A 461 9.66 -11.94 -22.19
CA ASP A 461 8.51 -11.54 -22.98
C ASP A 461 7.87 -10.30 -22.33
N LYS A 462 8.25 -9.12 -22.83
CA LYS A 462 7.69 -7.85 -22.37
C LYS A 462 6.18 -7.75 -22.58
N ARG A 463 5.62 -8.27 -23.68
CA ARG A 463 4.17 -8.18 -23.94
C ARG A 463 3.38 -9.03 -22.94
N GLN A 464 3.93 -10.16 -22.50
CA GLN A 464 3.36 -10.96 -21.43
C GLN A 464 3.55 -10.30 -20.06
N ALA A 465 4.74 -9.76 -19.75
CA ALA A 465 4.98 -9.05 -18.49
C ALA A 465 4.03 -7.86 -18.31
N ASP A 466 4.00 -6.93 -19.28
CA ASP A 466 3.12 -5.74 -19.27
C ASP A 466 1.63 -6.12 -19.08
N ALA A 467 1.19 -7.24 -19.66
CA ALA A 467 -0.21 -7.68 -19.63
C ALA A 467 -0.61 -8.50 -18.40
N PHE A 468 0.31 -9.20 -17.73
CA PHE A 468 -0.01 -10.17 -16.67
C PHE A 468 0.69 -9.90 -15.32
N ALA A 469 1.78 -9.14 -15.27
CA ALA A 469 2.48 -8.87 -14.00
C ALA A 469 1.60 -8.20 -12.94
N PRO A 470 0.74 -7.21 -13.23
CA PRO A 470 -0.18 -6.64 -12.24
C PRO A 470 -1.17 -7.67 -11.67
N ALA A 471 -1.60 -8.64 -12.49
CA ALA A 471 -2.53 -9.69 -12.06
C ALA A 471 -1.82 -10.77 -11.21
N VAL A 472 -0.59 -11.14 -11.57
CA VAL A 472 0.26 -12.04 -10.76
C VAL A 472 0.57 -11.41 -9.41
N ALA A 473 1.05 -10.15 -9.41
CA ALA A 473 1.39 -9.41 -8.22
C ALA A 473 0.18 -9.16 -7.29
N ALA A 474 -0.97 -8.78 -7.85
CA ALA A 474 -2.22 -8.70 -7.09
C ALA A 474 -2.56 -10.06 -6.46
N GLY A 475 -2.39 -11.18 -7.16
CA GLY A 475 -2.59 -12.51 -6.57
C GLY A 475 -1.60 -12.84 -5.46
N LEU A 476 -0.32 -12.47 -5.58
CA LEU A 476 0.68 -12.65 -4.51
C LEU A 476 0.37 -11.83 -3.23
N ILE A 477 -0.21 -10.64 -3.39
CA ILE A 477 -0.67 -9.81 -2.26
C ILE A 477 -1.97 -10.38 -1.68
N CYS A 478 -2.90 -10.82 -2.54
CA CYS A 478 -4.19 -11.37 -2.11
C CYS A 478 -4.08 -12.73 -1.43
N GLY A 479 -3.17 -13.63 -1.83
CA GLY A 479 -3.05 -14.97 -1.25
C GLY A 479 -2.62 -14.93 0.22
N ASP A 480 -1.50 -14.27 0.47
CA ASP A 480 -0.96 -14.00 1.80
C ASP A 480 -1.85 -13.05 2.62
N GLY A 481 -2.51 -12.09 1.95
CA GLY A 481 -3.55 -11.26 2.55
C GLY A 481 -4.74 -12.09 3.06
N ILE A 482 -5.27 -13.01 2.25
CA ILE A 482 -6.38 -13.90 2.62
C ILE A 482 -5.97 -14.91 3.70
N TRP A 483 -4.74 -15.45 3.67
CA TRP A 483 -4.25 -16.36 4.72
C TRP A 483 -4.23 -15.72 6.12
N SER A 484 -4.05 -14.39 6.19
CA SER A 484 -4.05 -13.69 7.49
C SER A 484 -5.37 -13.79 8.26
N LEU A 485 -6.51 -13.99 7.58
CA LEU A 485 -7.81 -14.13 8.23
C LEU A 485 -7.95 -15.48 8.97
N PRO A 486 -7.72 -16.66 8.34
CA PRO A 486 -7.58 -17.93 9.06
C PRO A 486 -6.52 -17.90 10.16
N ALA A 487 -5.32 -17.35 9.90
CA ALA A 487 -4.27 -17.25 10.91
C ALA A 487 -4.70 -16.42 12.14
N SER A 488 -5.45 -15.33 11.94
CA SER A 488 -5.99 -14.51 13.03
C SER A 488 -7.08 -15.24 13.82
N LEU A 489 -7.98 -15.97 13.14
CA LEU A 489 -9.00 -16.78 13.81
C LEU A 489 -8.36 -17.91 14.64
N LEU A 490 -7.32 -18.57 14.13
CA LEU A 490 -6.55 -19.59 14.84
C LEU A 490 -5.84 -18.99 16.07
N ALA A 491 -5.26 -17.79 15.96
CA ALA A 491 -4.66 -17.08 17.08
C ALA A 491 -5.69 -16.68 18.16
N ILE A 492 -6.90 -16.24 17.77
CA ILE A 492 -8.01 -15.97 18.69
C ILE A 492 -8.46 -17.25 19.41
N ALA A 493 -8.51 -18.37 18.68
CA ALA A 493 -8.75 -19.72 19.23
C ALA A 493 -7.56 -20.28 20.03
N LYS A 494 -6.48 -19.51 20.23
CA LYS A 494 -5.25 -19.87 20.94
C LYS A 494 -4.51 -21.09 20.36
N VAL A 495 -4.77 -21.43 19.10
CA VAL A 495 -4.06 -22.49 18.37
C VAL A 495 -2.64 -22.01 18.07
N LYS A 496 -1.65 -22.60 18.76
CA LYS A 496 -0.24 -22.40 18.45
C LYS A 496 0.13 -23.19 17.19
N PRO A 497 0.99 -22.65 16.29
CA PRO A 497 1.57 -23.45 15.22
C PRO A 497 2.41 -24.62 15.77
N PRO A 498 2.47 -25.76 15.06
CA PRO A 498 3.02 -27.01 15.60
C PRO A 498 4.54 -27.05 15.67
N ILE A 499 5.26 -26.29 14.83
CA ILE A 499 6.73 -26.25 14.82
C ILE A 499 7.20 -24.83 15.15
N CYS A 500 8.26 -24.70 15.96
CA CYS A 500 9.05 -23.48 16.07
C CYS A 500 10.42 -23.74 15.44
N MET A 501 10.74 -23.06 14.34
CA MET A 501 12.06 -23.12 13.71
C MET A 501 12.93 -21.95 14.19
N LYS A 502 14.03 -22.23 14.90
CA LYS A 502 15.00 -21.20 15.34
C LYS A 502 16.35 -21.36 14.68
N PHE A 503 17.05 -20.25 14.53
CA PHE A 503 18.40 -20.19 13.97
C PHE A 503 19.35 -19.66 15.04
N LEU A 504 20.37 -20.45 15.36
CA LEU A 504 21.37 -20.16 16.39
C LEU A 504 22.74 -19.93 15.75
N SER A 505 23.68 -19.36 16.51
CA SER A 505 25.09 -19.41 16.13
C SER A 505 25.59 -20.85 16.21
N TRP A 506 26.63 -21.19 15.43
CA TRP A 506 27.23 -22.53 15.48
C TRP A 506 27.71 -22.89 16.89
N SER A 507 28.31 -21.92 17.60
CA SER A 507 28.80 -22.11 18.97
C SER A 507 27.69 -22.24 20.01
N ASP A 508 26.51 -21.65 19.79
CA ASP A 508 25.35 -21.82 20.69
C ASP A 508 24.55 -23.09 20.37
N ASN A 509 24.51 -23.49 19.09
CA ASN A 509 23.97 -24.80 18.69
C ASN A 509 24.81 -25.94 19.28
N PHE A 510 26.14 -25.85 19.24
CA PHE A 510 27.04 -26.83 19.85
C PHE A 510 26.85 -26.95 21.36
N LYS A 511 26.67 -25.83 22.08
CA LYS A 511 26.30 -25.84 23.52
C LYS A 511 24.93 -26.49 23.76
N LEU A 512 23.94 -26.18 22.93
CA LEU A 512 22.60 -26.77 23.03
C LEU A 512 22.61 -28.28 22.79
N GLU A 513 23.38 -28.73 21.80
CA GLU A 513 23.58 -30.14 21.47
C GLU A 513 24.31 -30.91 22.59
N ALA A 514 25.31 -30.29 23.22
CA ALA A 514 25.96 -30.81 24.43
C ALA A 514 24.99 -30.91 25.64
N LEU A 515 24.11 -29.93 25.83
CA LEU A 515 23.10 -29.93 26.89
C LEU A 515 22.01 -30.99 26.66
N ILE A 516 21.58 -31.19 25.41
CA ILE A 516 20.59 -32.20 25.03
C ILE A 516 21.17 -33.62 25.15
N SER A 517 22.44 -33.82 24.81
CA SER A 517 23.12 -35.13 24.91
C SER A 517 23.51 -35.53 26.34
N HIS A 518 23.72 -34.55 27.24
CA HIS A 518 24.01 -34.82 28.66
C HIS A 518 23.07 -34.05 29.61
N PRO A 519 21.81 -34.50 29.79
CA PRO A 519 20.80 -33.80 30.61
C PRO A 519 21.11 -33.69 32.12
N SER A 520 22.14 -34.38 32.62
CA SER A 520 22.51 -34.43 34.03
C SER A 520 23.45 -33.30 34.48
N ALA A 521 23.84 -32.38 33.58
CA ALA A 521 24.64 -31.20 33.90
C ALA A 521 23.73 -30.01 34.27
N SER A 522 23.05 -30.10 35.41
CA SER A 522 22.36 -28.95 36.02
C SER A 522 23.35 -27.89 36.51
N PHE A 523 23.05 -26.62 36.25
CA PHE A 523 23.67 -25.46 36.90
C PHE A 523 23.31 -25.40 38.40
#